data_AF-A0A5Y5M007-F1
#
_entry.id   AF-A0A5Y5M007-F1
#
_cell.length_a   1.000
_cell.length_b   1.000
_cell.length_c   1.000
_cell.angle_alpha   90.00
_cell.angle_beta   90.00
_cell.angle_gamma   90.00
#
_symmetry.space_group_name_H-M   'P 1'
#
loop_
_entity.id
_entity.type
_entity.pdbx_description
1 polymer ?
#
loop_
_entity_poly.entity_id
_entity_poly.type
_entity_poly.pdbx_seq_one_letter_code
_entity_poly.pdbx_strand_id
1 'polypeptide(L)'
;MTAYLHIGTPKTGTTSLQNFLIANENKVLNQAYIYPKSLRMANRHWALVDMVLELVQKEDILKKESVLSHIANERLLRTIENFKSESALHKDKKFIFSCEGIVWDFSTKKHVEILEKIMRE
;
A
#
# COMPACT_ATOMS: atom_id res chain seq x y z
N MET A 1 2.08 -5.94 -12.70
CA MET A 1 2.34 -4.56 -12.23
C MET A 1 3.73 -4.49 -11.65
N THR A 2 4.48 -3.41 -11.85
CA THR A 2 5.73 -3.15 -11.10
C THR A 2 5.41 -2.19 -9.96
N ALA A 3 5.72 -2.60 -8.73
CA ALA A 3 5.54 -1.79 -7.52
C ALA A 3 6.89 -1.52 -6.85
N TYR A 4 7.12 -0.26 -6.51
CA TYR A 4 8.23 0.19 -5.67
C TYR A 4 7.66 0.57 -4.31
N LEU A 5 8.11 -0.10 -3.26
CA LEU A 5 7.69 0.18 -1.90
C LEU A 5 8.83 0.87 -1.15
N HIS A 6 8.65 2.14 -0.84
CA HIS A 6 9.52 2.88 0.07
C HIS A 6 9.10 2.64 1.52
N ILE A 7 9.97 2.00 2.29
CA ILE A 7 9.83 1.79 3.73
C ILE A 7 10.80 2.75 4.42
N GLY A 8 10.31 3.91 4.82
CA GLY A 8 11.14 4.95 5.43
C GLY A 8 11.18 4.82 6.94
N THR A 9 12.37 4.92 7.53
CA THR A 9 12.51 5.09 8.98
C THR A 9 12.19 6.53 9.39
N PRO A 10 11.78 6.78 10.64
CA PRO A 10 11.49 8.12 11.10
C PRO A 10 12.68 9.06 10.95
N LYS A 11 12.41 10.33 10.63
CA LYS A 11 13.43 11.40 10.50
C LYS A 11 14.45 11.21 9.38
N THR A 12 14.13 10.40 8.36
CA THR A 12 14.99 10.23 7.15
C THR A 12 14.50 10.98 5.92
N GLY A 13 13.65 11.99 6.09
CA GLY A 13 13.08 12.75 4.96
C GLY A 13 11.89 12.08 4.26
N THR A 14 11.33 11.02 4.85
CA THR A 14 10.15 10.30 4.35
C THR A 14 8.97 11.23 4.04
N THR A 15 8.65 12.17 4.95
CA THR A 15 7.61 13.18 4.75
C THR A 15 7.91 14.10 3.57
N SER A 16 9.17 14.51 3.39
CA SER A 16 9.59 15.35 2.27
C SER A 16 9.40 14.62 0.93
N LEU A 17 9.76 13.34 0.86
CA LEU A 17 9.55 12.49 -0.32
C LEU A 17 8.05 12.33 -0.63
N GLN A 18 7.24 12.03 0.39
CA GLN A 18 5.79 11.88 0.25
C GLN A 18 5.13 13.16 -0.26
N ASN A 19 5.48 14.30 0.33
CA ASN A 19 4.97 15.61 -0.10
C ASN A 19 5.41 15.94 -1.53
N PHE A 20 6.66 15.63 -1.89
CA PHE A 20 7.17 15.83 -3.25
C PHE A 20 6.37 15.02 -4.28
N LEU A 21 6.11 13.73 -3.99
CA LEU A 21 5.38 12.83 -4.90
C LEU A 21 3.95 13.31 -5.14
N ILE A 22 3.30 13.87 -4.12
CA ILE A 22 1.94 14.41 -4.21
C ILE A 22 1.94 15.73 -4.97
N ALA A 23 2.81 16.66 -4.61
CA ALA A 23 2.89 17.97 -5.26
C ALA A 23 3.25 17.88 -6.76
N ASN A 24 3.88 16.78 -7.18
CA ASN A 24 4.31 16.57 -8.56
C ASN A 24 3.58 15.41 -9.25
N GLU A 25 2.41 14.98 -8.76
CA GLU A 25 1.74 13.76 -9.24
C GLU A 25 1.55 13.71 -10.76
N ASN A 26 1.18 14.84 -11.39
CA ASN A 26 1.01 14.92 -12.85
C ASN A 26 2.34 14.73 -13.60
N LYS A 27 3.43 15.28 -13.07
CA LYS A 27 4.76 15.12 -13.66
C LYS A 27 5.26 13.68 -13.49
N VAL A 28 5.01 13.08 -12.33
CA VAL A 28 5.33 11.67 -12.04
C VAL A 28 4.54 10.74 -12.98
N LEU A 29 3.25 11.03 -13.20
CA LEU A 29 2.38 10.31 -14.14
C LEU A 29 2.89 10.39 -15.58
N ASN A 30 3.32 11.58 -16.02
CA ASN A 30 3.91 11.77 -17.35
C ASN A 30 5.24 11.01 -17.52
N GLN A 31 5.92 10.66 -16.44
CA GLN A 31 7.12 9.81 -16.44
C GLN A 31 6.83 8.32 -16.30
N ALA A 32 5.58 7.90 -16.49
CA ALA A 32 5.11 6.52 -16.37
C ALA A 32 5.12 5.93 -14.93
N TYR A 33 5.10 6.79 -13.91
CA TYR A 33 4.97 6.39 -12.52
C TYR A 33 3.66 6.91 -11.92
N ILE A 34 3.10 6.21 -10.94
CA ILE A 34 1.96 6.69 -10.17
C ILE A 34 2.24 6.53 -8.68
N TYR A 35 1.95 7.58 -7.92
CA TYR A 35 1.78 7.49 -6.48
C TYR A 35 0.26 7.30 -6.28
N PRO A 36 -0.27 6.10 -6.00
CA PRO A 36 -1.72 5.87 -6.05
C PRO A 36 -2.43 6.67 -4.95
N LYS A 37 -3.62 7.22 -5.24
CA LYS A 37 -4.41 8.03 -4.31
C LYS A 37 -5.30 7.17 -3.42
N SER A 38 -5.82 6.08 -3.95
CA SER A 38 -6.83 5.23 -3.30
C SER A 38 -6.37 4.63 -1.96
N LEU A 39 -5.08 4.32 -1.84
CA LEU A 39 -4.47 3.73 -0.64
C LEU A 39 -3.89 4.77 0.33
N ARG A 40 -4.01 6.07 0.02
CA ARG A 40 -3.44 7.14 0.85
C ARG A 40 -4.33 7.44 2.05
N MET A 41 -3.70 7.62 3.19
CA MET A 41 -4.24 8.28 4.37
C MET A 41 -3.37 9.52 4.61
N ALA A 42 -3.92 10.70 4.35
CA ALA A 42 -3.14 11.92 4.12
C ALA A 42 -2.10 11.71 3.00
N ASN A 43 -0.81 11.83 3.31
CA ASN A 43 0.26 11.81 2.30
C ASN A 43 1.01 10.48 2.18
N ARG A 44 0.51 9.42 2.82
CA ARG A 44 1.21 8.13 2.97
C ARG A 44 0.26 6.96 2.76
N HIS A 45 0.80 5.81 2.39
CA HIS A 45 0.03 4.61 2.05
C HIS A 45 -0.36 3.77 3.27
N TRP A 46 -0.94 4.40 4.30
CA TRP A 46 -1.23 3.76 5.59
C TRP A 46 -2.27 2.64 5.49
N ALA A 47 -3.14 2.66 4.48
CA ALA A 47 -4.11 1.59 4.26
C ALA A 47 -3.43 0.22 4.11
N LEU A 48 -2.20 0.15 3.56
CA LEU A 48 -1.43 -1.09 3.48
C LEU A 48 -1.12 -1.66 4.87
N VAL A 49 -0.77 -0.79 5.83
CA VAL A 49 -0.47 -1.19 7.22
C VAL A 49 -1.74 -1.65 7.90
N ASP A 50 -2.83 -0.90 7.77
CA ASP A 50 -4.12 -1.25 8.36
C ASP A 50 -4.62 -2.62 7.87
N MET A 51 -4.52 -2.91 6.57
CA MET A 51 -4.89 -4.22 6.01
C MET A 51 -4.06 -5.36 6.59
N VAL A 52 -2.74 -5.17 6.72
CA VAL A 52 -1.87 -6.19 7.31
C VAL A 52 -2.18 -6.39 8.79
N LEU A 53 -2.39 -5.32 9.55
CA LEU A 53 -2.71 -5.40 10.99
C LEU A 53 -4.05 -6.07 11.27
N GLU A 54 -5.04 -5.94 10.38
CA GLU A 54 -6.29 -6.69 10.49
C GLU A 54 -6.09 -8.17 10.18
N LEU A 55 -5.36 -8.47 9.11
CA LEU A 55 -5.17 -9.84 8.62
C LEU A 55 -4.23 -10.67 9.50
N VAL A 56 -3.23 -10.05 10.13
CA VAL A 56 -2.24 -10.75 10.95
C VAL A 56 -2.86 -11.41 12.19
N GLN A 57 -4.01 -10.92 12.65
CA GLN A 57 -4.78 -11.49 13.76
C GLN A 57 -5.37 -12.88 13.43
N LYS A 58 -5.46 -13.25 12.15
CA LYS A 58 -6.02 -14.53 11.71
C LYS A 58 -4.89 -15.56 11.59
N GLU A 59 -5.00 -16.70 12.29
CA GLU A 59 -3.93 -17.71 12.37
C GLU A 59 -3.52 -18.24 10.99
N ASP A 60 -4.49 -18.71 10.20
CA ASP A 60 -4.24 -19.40 8.92
C ASP A 60 -4.29 -18.50 7.68
N ILE A 61 -4.20 -17.17 7.83
CA ILE A 61 -4.40 -16.25 6.71
C ILE A 61 -3.44 -16.49 5.54
N LEU A 62 -2.20 -16.86 5.82
CA LEU A 62 -1.20 -17.14 4.78
C LEU A 62 -1.52 -18.40 3.95
N LYS A 63 -2.35 -19.32 4.48
CA LYS A 63 -2.82 -20.51 3.76
C LYS A 63 -4.00 -20.21 2.84
N LYS A 64 -4.62 -19.04 2.96
CA LYS A 64 -5.74 -18.63 2.11
C LYS A 64 -5.24 -18.25 0.72
N GLU A 65 -6.07 -18.56 -0.27
CA GLU A 65 -5.83 -18.22 -1.68
C GLU A 65 -5.87 -16.71 -1.87
N SER A 66 -6.95 -16.07 -1.41
CA SER A 66 -7.07 -14.61 -1.34
C SER A 66 -7.14 -14.12 0.10
N VAL A 67 -6.15 -13.33 0.51
CA VAL A 67 -6.12 -12.68 1.83
C VAL A 67 -7.06 -11.47 1.88
N LEU A 68 -7.24 -10.76 0.75
CA LEU A 68 -8.11 -9.58 0.70
C LEU A 68 -9.58 -9.92 0.97
N SER A 69 -10.04 -11.12 0.59
CA SER A 69 -11.40 -11.59 0.88
C SER A 69 -11.71 -11.78 2.37
N HIS A 70 -10.69 -11.78 3.23
CA HIS A 70 -10.83 -11.94 4.68
C HIS A 70 -10.81 -10.62 5.44
N ILE A 71 -10.67 -9.49 4.74
CA ILE A 71 -10.84 -8.16 5.31
C ILE A 71 -12.34 -7.92 5.57
N ALA A 72 -12.68 -7.56 6.80
CA ALA A 72 -14.02 -7.24 7.26
C ALA A 72 -14.22 -5.73 7.43
N ASN A 73 -13.15 -4.95 7.59
CA ASN A 73 -13.27 -3.50 7.75
C ASN A 73 -13.81 -2.84 6.48
N GLU A 74 -15.02 -2.26 6.58
CA GLU A 74 -15.71 -1.62 5.45
C GLU A 74 -14.91 -0.50 4.78
N ARG A 75 -14.14 0.28 5.57
CA ARG A 75 -13.29 1.34 5.01
C ARG A 75 -12.21 0.71 4.12
N LEU A 76 -11.58 -0.36 4.59
CA LEU A 76 -10.53 -1.06 3.83
C LEU A 76 -11.09 -1.73 2.58
N LEU A 77 -12.27 -2.34 2.67
CA LEU A 77 -12.96 -2.90 1.50
C LEU A 77 -13.21 -1.83 0.43
N ARG A 78 -13.71 -0.64 0.81
CA ARG A 78 -13.87 0.48 -0.12
C ARG A 78 -12.53 0.95 -0.70
N THR A 79 -11.49 1.03 0.12
CA THR A 79 -10.13 1.38 -0.33
C THR A 79 -9.60 0.38 -1.37
N ILE A 80 -9.83 -0.92 -1.17
CA ILE A 80 -9.42 -1.97 -2.11
C ILE A 80 -10.14 -1.81 -3.45
N GLU A 81 -11.46 -1.61 -3.45
CA GLU A 81 -12.22 -1.42 -4.70
C GLU A 81 -11.83 -0.14 -5.44
N ASN A 82 -11.54 0.94 -4.70
CA ASN A 82 -11.00 2.17 -5.28
C ASN A 82 -9.61 1.93 -5.90
N PHE A 83 -8.75 1.15 -5.23
CA PHE A 83 -7.42 0.83 -5.75
C PHE A 83 -7.48 -0.09 -6.96
N LYS A 84 -8.37 -1.09 -7.00
CA LYS A 84 -8.59 -1.92 -8.20
C LYS A 84 -9.02 -1.08 -9.39
N SER A 85 -9.91 -0.10 -9.17
CA SER A 85 -10.34 0.83 -10.23
C SER A 85 -9.18 1.72 -10.71
N GLU A 86 -8.41 2.29 -9.77
CA GLU A 86 -7.24 3.12 -10.07
C GLU A 86 -6.14 2.32 -10.79
N SER A 87 -5.89 1.08 -10.36
CA SER A 87 -4.84 0.23 -10.93
C SER A 87 -5.20 -0.24 -12.33
N ALA A 88 -6.47 -0.54 -12.60
CA ALA A 88 -6.96 -0.86 -13.93
C ALA A 88 -6.78 0.32 -14.91
N LEU A 89 -7.04 1.55 -14.45
CA LEU A 89 -6.86 2.77 -15.25
C LEU A 89 -5.38 3.02 -15.58
N HIS A 90 -4.47 2.64 -14.67
CA HIS A 90 -3.03 2.90 -14.78
C HIS A 90 -2.20 1.63 -14.97
N LYS A 91 -2.75 0.63 -15.65
CA LYS A 91 -2.13 -0.70 -15.85
C LYS A 91 -0.74 -0.67 -16.52
N ASP A 92 -0.45 0.38 -17.28
CA ASP A 92 0.80 0.60 -18.00
C ASP A 92 1.85 1.38 -17.18
N LYS A 93 1.51 1.79 -15.95
CA LYS A 93 2.35 2.61 -15.08
C LYS A 93 3.04 1.77 -14.00
N LYS A 94 4.12 2.32 -13.46
CA LYS A 94 4.86 1.79 -12.30
C LYS A 94 4.33 2.43 -11.02
N PHE A 95 4.01 1.64 -10.02
CA PHE A 95 3.38 2.14 -8.79
C PHE A 95 4.44 2.42 -7.73
N ILE A 96 4.35 3.58 -7.08
CA ILE A 96 5.22 3.99 -5.98
C ILE A 96 4.38 4.08 -4.72
N PHE A 97 4.73 3.26 -3.74
CA PHE A 97 4.14 3.27 -2.41
C PHE A 97 5.16 3.81 -1.43
N SER A 98 4.69 4.50 -0.39
CA SER A 98 5.54 4.98 0.69
C SER A 98 4.75 4.93 1.98
N CYS A 99 5.26 4.16 2.95
CA CYS A 99 4.59 3.95 4.22
C CYS A 99 5.61 3.72 5.35
N GLU A 100 5.74 4.70 6.24
CA GLU A 100 6.58 4.60 7.44
C GLU A 100 6.00 3.64 8.49
N GLY A 101 4.68 3.42 8.49
CA GLY A 101 3.99 2.53 9.44
C GLY A 101 4.50 1.09 9.43
N ILE A 102 5.03 0.63 8.28
CA ILE A 102 5.66 -0.69 8.18
C ILE A 102 6.83 -0.82 9.18
N VAL A 103 7.62 0.23 9.40
CA VAL A 103 8.74 0.19 10.37
C VAL A 103 8.24 0.09 11.81
N TRP A 104 7.10 0.72 12.10
CA TRP A 104 6.57 0.82 13.46
C TRP A 104 5.77 -0.42 13.85
N ASP A 105 4.93 -0.90 12.95
CA ASP A 105 3.88 -1.85 13.25
C ASP A 105 4.25 -3.30 12.88
N PHE A 106 5.18 -3.50 11.91
CA PHE A 106 5.53 -4.84 11.46
C PHE A 106 6.67 -5.40 12.29
N SER A 107 6.34 -6.36 13.14
CA SER A 107 7.30 -6.98 14.08
C SER A 107 7.70 -8.40 13.73
N THR A 108 7.06 -9.02 12.74
CA THR A 108 7.29 -10.44 12.40
C THR A 108 7.29 -10.69 10.89
N LYS A 109 7.93 -11.79 10.47
CA LYS A 109 7.92 -12.27 9.08
C LYS A 109 6.49 -12.40 8.51
N LYS A 110 5.54 -12.82 9.35
CA LYS A 110 4.12 -12.96 8.98
C LYS A 110 3.54 -11.65 8.43
N HIS A 111 3.89 -10.49 8.99
CA HIS A 111 3.41 -9.20 8.49
C HIS A 111 3.90 -8.93 7.05
N VAL A 112 5.17 -9.21 6.78
CA VAL A 112 5.79 -9.01 5.46
C VAL A 112 5.20 -9.99 4.43
N GLU A 113 4.97 -11.24 4.82
CA GLU A 113 4.35 -12.26 3.95
C GLU A 113 2.88 -11.90 3.61
N ILE A 114 2.13 -11.35 4.57
CA ILE A 114 0.77 -10.84 4.30
C ILE A 114 0.83 -9.64 3.34
N LEU A 115 1.74 -8.69 3.58
CA LEU A 115 1.90 -7.53 2.68
C LEU A 115 2.25 -7.99 1.27
N GLU A 116 3.15 -8.94 1.11
CA GLU A 116 3.50 -9.48 -0.20
C GLU A 116 2.28 -10.09 -0.90
N LYS A 117 1.47 -10.89 -0.19
CA LYS A 117 0.22 -11.46 -0.75
C LYS A 117 -0.76 -10.36 -1.17
N ILE A 118 -1.00 -9.36 -0.32
CA ILE A 118 -1.85 -8.20 -0.65
C ILE A 118 -1.40 -7.54 -1.95
N MET A 119 -0.08 -7.36 -2.13
CA MET A 119 0.48 -6.66 -3.29
C MET A 119 0.49 -7.49 -4.59
N ARG A 120 0.23 -8.80 -4.49
CA ARG A 120 0.18 -9.74 -5.62
C ARG A 120 -1.25 -10.06 -6.09
N GLU A 121 -2.23 -9.89 -5.22
CA GLU A 121 -3.67 -9.95 -5.54
C GLU A 121 -4.14 -8.70 -6.29
#